data_AF-A0A7D9IL69-F1
#
_entry.id   AF-A0A7D9IL69-F1
#
_cell.length_a   1.000
_cell.length_b   1.000
_cell.length_c   1.000
_cell.angle_alpha   90.00
_cell.angle_beta   90.00
_cell.angle_gamma   90.00
#
_symmetry.space_group_name_H-M   'P 1'
#
loop_
_entity.id
_entity.type
_entity.pdbx_description
1 polymer ?
#
loop_
_entity_poly.entity_id
_entity_poly.type
_entity_poly.pdbx_seq_one_letter_code
_entity_poly.pdbx_strand_id
1 'polypeptide(L)'
;MLPNPLLPNRNEEPDKDGAADETESHQEESKDVNDLKIIRNERLPKEPYASDPNYIVFVRHLSLGVLTRMFSLDDSVYSIYDWTGSLPDSPEHF
;
A
#
# COMPACT_ATOMS: atom_id res chain seq x y z
N MET A 1 -59.36 39.78 -2.54
CA MET A 1 -58.52 39.11 -3.56
C MET A 1 -57.52 38.24 -2.81
N LEU A 2 -57.33 37.01 -3.30
CA LEU A 2 -56.96 35.80 -2.56
C LEU A 2 -55.49 35.73 -2.10
N PRO A 3 -55.17 35.00 -1.02
CA PRO A 3 -53.80 34.58 -0.72
C PRO A 3 -53.38 33.46 -1.68
N ASN A 4 -52.18 33.57 -2.27
CA ASN A 4 -51.60 32.53 -3.12
C ASN A 4 -50.78 31.53 -2.27
N PRO A 5 -50.66 30.26 -2.69
CA PRO A 5 -50.66 29.10 -1.82
C PRO A 5 -49.25 28.64 -1.43
N LEU A 6 -49.18 27.93 -0.30
CA LEU A 6 -48.01 27.18 0.13
C LEU A 6 -47.65 26.12 -0.93
N LEU A 7 -46.45 26.23 -1.50
CA LEU A 7 -45.84 25.19 -2.34
C LEU A 7 -44.88 24.33 -1.49
N PRO A 8 -44.66 23.06 -1.92
CA PRO A 8 -44.41 21.96 -1.01
C PRO A 8 -42.96 21.91 -0.52
N ASN A 9 -42.83 21.39 0.71
CA ASN A 9 -41.57 21.07 1.38
C ASN A 9 -40.75 20.10 0.53
N ARG A 10 -39.75 20.62 -0.20
CA ARG A 10 -38.76 19.81 -0.90
C ARG A 10 -37.61 19.59 0.06
N ASN A 11 -37.68 18.50 0.83
CA ASN A 11 -36.49 17.95 1.47
C ASN A 11 -35.52 17.62 0.32
N GLU A 12 -34.52 18.47 0.12
CA GLU A 12 -33.34 18.12 -0.67
C GLU A 12 -32.54 17.12 0.16
N GLU A 13 -32.86 15.83 0.01
CA GLU A 13 -31.88 14.79 0.28
C GLU A 13 -30.75 14.99 -0.73
N PRO A 14 -29.49 15.21 -0.31
CA PRO A 14 -28.39 15.24 -1.26
C PRO A 14 -28.22 13.84 -1.83
N ASP A 15 -28.36 13.72 -3.15
CA ASP A 15 -27.98 12.55 -3.95
C ASP A 15 -26.60 12.04 -3.50
N LYS A 16 -26.59 10.90 -2.81
CA LYS A 16 -25.38 10.19 -2.37
C LYS A 16 -24.95 9.15 -3.39
N ASP A 17 -25.00 9.47 -4.67
CA ASP A 17 -24.66 8.50 -5.73
C ASP A 17 -23.28 8.75 -6.36
N GLY A 18 -22.43 9.57 -5.73
CA GLY A 18 -21.06 9.85 -6.21
C GLY A 18 -19.92 9.20 -5.41
N ALA A 19 -20.21 8.50 -4.31
CA ALA A 19 -19.16 8.05 -3.38
C ALA A 19 -18.79 6.56 -3.50
N ALA A 20 -19.55 5.75 -4.24
CA ALA A 20 -19.35 4.29 -4.30
C ALA A 20 -18.28 3.87 -5.33
N ASP A 21 -18.18 4.59 -6.45
CA ASP A 21 -17.34 4.22 -7.61
C ASP A 21 -15.83 4.45 -7.35
N GLU A 22 -15.50 5.50 -6.60
CA GLU A 22 -14.10 5.78 -6.23
C GLU A 22 -13.62 4.85 -5.11
N THR A 23 -14.49 4.45 -4.17
CA THR A 23 -14.08 3.55 -3.07
C THR A 23 -13.82 2.11 -3.53
N GLU A 24 -14.54 1.61 -4.53
CA GLU A 24 -14.33 0.25 -5.06
C GLU A 24 -13.01 0.15 -5.85
N SER A 25 -12.72 1.14 -6.70
CA SER A 25 -11.47 1.19 -7.47
C SER A 25 -10.21 1.27 -6.59
N HIS A 26 -10.21 2.11 -5.55
CA HIS A 26 -9.11 2.19 -4.60
C HIS A 26 -8.97 0.90 -3.75
N GLN A 27 -10.08 0.21 -3.46
CA GLN A 27 -10.06 -1.06 -2.74
C GLN A 27 -9.50 -2.20 -3.59
N GLU A 28 -9.82 -2.27 -4.88
CA GLU A 28 -9.25 -3.27 -5.80
C GLU A 28 -7.74 -3.06 -5.99
N GLU A 29 -7.29 -1.82 -6.25
CA GLU A 29 -5.86 -1.52 -6.35
C GLU A 29 -5.09 -1.85 -5.06
N SER A 30 -5.69 -1.61 -3.89
CA SER A 30 -5.07 -1.95 -2.60
C SER A 30 -4.93 -3.44 -2.36
N LYS A 31 -5.85 -4.26 -2.88
CA LYS A 31 -5.78 -5.73 -2.80
C LYS A 31 -4.67 -6.25 -3.69
N ASP A 32 -4.62 -5.77 -4.93
CA ASP A 32 -3.59 -6.15 -5.90
C ASP A 32 -2.17 -5.83 -5.40
N VAL A 33 -1.98 -4.67 -4.75
CA VAL A 33 -0.70 -4.28 -4.16
C VAL A 33 -0.32 -5.18 -2.99
N ASN A 34 -1.26 -5.57 -2.13
CA ASN A 34 -0.99 -6.47 -1.01
C ASN A 34 -0.63 -7.89 -1.47
N ASP A 35 -1.33 -8.41 -2.49
CA ASP A 35 -1.02 -9.70 -3.07
C ASP A 35 0.39 -9.71 -3.69
N LEU A 36 0.77 -8.62 -4.37
CA LEU A 36 2.12 -8.44 -4.89
C LEU A 36 3.18 -8.42 -3.77
N LYS A 37 2.91 -7.79 -2.63
CA LYS A 37 3.83 -7.78 -1.48
C LYS A 37 4.02 -9.17 -0.89
N ILE A 38 2.96 -9.97 -0.80
CA ILE A 38 3.01 -11.36 -0.32
C ILE A 38 3.88 -12.20 -1.26
N ILE A 39 3.57 -12.17 -2.57
CA ILE A 39 4.33 -12.92 -3.58
C ILE A 39 5.81 -12.52 -3.57
N ARG A 40 6.11 -11.22 -3.47
CA ARG A 40 7.49 -10.73 -3.35
C ARG A 40 8.18 -11.29 -2.12
N ASN A 41 7.51 -11.32 -0.97
CA ASN A 41 8.05 -11.90 0.26
C ASN A 41 8.35 -13.40 0.13
N GLU A 42 7.49 -14.17 -0.55
CA GLU A 42 7.69 -15.60 -0.78
C GLU A 42 8.92 -15.89 -1.66
N ARG A 43 9.25 -14.99 -2.60
CA ARG A 43 10.45 -15.10 -3.44
C ARG A 43 11.74 -14.71 -2.72
N LEU A 44 11.67 -14.18 -1.50
CA LEU A 44 12.87 -13.70 -0.83
C LEU A 44 13.76 -14.86 -0.37
N PRO A 45 15.06 -14.82 -0.73
CA PRO A 45 16.00 -15.77 -0.20
C PRO A 45 16.11 -15.60 1.32
N LYS A 46 16.42 -16.71 1.99
CA LYS A 46 16.68 -16.70 3.43
C LYS A 46 17.93 -15.87 3.71
N GLU A 47 17.87 -15.05 4.74
CA GLU A 47 19.03 -14.28 5.18
C GLU A 47 20.18 -15.23 5.61
N PRO A 48 21.40 -15.04 5.07
CA PRO A 48 22.55 -15.90 5.38
C PRO A 48 22.99 -15.76 6.84
N TYR A 49 23.80 -16.69 7.34
CA TYR A 49 24.40 -16.52 8.66
C TYR A 49 25.53 -15.48 8.61
N ALA A 50 25.78 -14.80 9.73
CA ALA A 50 26.84 -13.79 9.82
C ALA A 50 28.25 -14.34 9.53
N SER A 51 28.44 -15.65 9.65
CA SER A 51 29.67 -16.35 9.31
C SER A 51 29.87 -16.60 7.81
N ASP A 52 28.79 -16.57 7.02
CA ASP A 52 28.83 -16.90 5.60
C ASP A 52 29.24 -15.66 4.78
N PRO A 53 29.90 -15.84 3.62
CA PRO A 53 30.16 -14.73 2.71
C PRO A 53 28.86 -14.04 2.29
N ASN A 54 28.74 -12.75 2.58
CA ASN A 54 27.52 -11.98 2.33
C ASN A 54 27.85 -10.52 1.99
N TYR A 55 26.86 -9.82 1.45
CA TYR A 55 26.83 -8.36 1.41
C TYR A 55 25.65 -7.84 2.22
N ILE A 56 25.82 -6.63 2.76
CA ILE A 56 24.81 -5.98 3.60
C ILE A 56 24.18 -4.84 2.81
N VAL A 57 22.86 -4.84 2.74
CA VAL A 57 22.08 -3.78 2.10
C VAL A 57 21.40 -2.95 3.17
N PHE A 58 21.54 -1.63 3.06
CA PHE A 58 20.87 -0.65 3.90
C PHE A 58 19.86 0.12 3.07
N VAL A 59 18.60 0.12 3.51
CA VAL A 59 17.50 0.83 2.84
C VAL A 59 16.93 1.85 3.81
N ARG A 60 16.89 3.12 3.39
CA ARG A 60 16.22 4.17 4.15
C ARG A 60 14.75 4.21 3.75
N HIS A 61 13.89 3.75 4.64
CA HIS A 61 12.45 3.79 4.53
C HIS A 61 11.88 5.01 5.25
N LEU A 62 10.89 5.68 4.65
CA LEU A 62 10.32 6.91 5.22
C LEU A 62 9.65 6.67 6.59
N SER A 63 9.00 5.52 6.76
CA SER A 63 8.26 5.17 7.99
C SER A 63 9.05 4.31 8.96
N LEU A 64 9.96 3.47 8.46
CA LEU A 64 10.62 2.41 9.23
C LEU A 64 12.06 2.76 9.58
N GLY A 65 12.55 3.93 9.16
CA GLY A 65 13.94 4.33 9.35
C GLY A 65 14.90 3.57 8.45
N VAL A 66 16.05 3.14 8.98
CA VAL A 66 17.05 2.39 8.20
C VAL A 66 16.87 0.91 8.44
N LEU A 67 16.43 0.19 7.40
CA LEU A 67 16.34 -1.25 7.38
C LEU A 67 17.66 -1.84 6.90
N THR A 68 18.07 -2.94 7.54
CA THR A 68 19.31 -3.65 7.20
C THR A 68 18.98 -5.10 6.95
N ARG A 69 19.53 -5.67 5.87
CA ARG A 69 19.41 -7.09 5.57
C ARG A 69 20.67 -7.60 4.86
N MET A 70 21.07 -8.82 5.19
CA MET A 70 22.16 -9.54 4.53
C MET A 70 21.62 -10.36 3.35
N PHE A 71 22.44 -10.47 2.31
CA PHE A 71 22.18 -11.29 1.13
C PHE A 71 23.42 -12.11 0.80
N SER A 72 23.21 -13.33 0.30
CA SER A 72 24.29 -14.19 -0.17
C SER A 72 24.98 -13.56 -1.38
N LEU A 73 26.28 -13.84 -1.56
CA LEU A 73 27.00 -13.42 -2.77
C LEU A 73 26.41 -14.03 -4.06
N ASP A 74 25.70 -15.14 -3.93
CA ASP A 74 25.03 -15.82 -5.05
C ASP A 74 23.60 -15.30 -5.30
N ASP A 75 23.05 -14.48 -4.40
CA ASP A 75 21.70 -13.94 -4.54
C ASP A 75 21.64 -12.90 -5.66
N SER A 76 20.53 -12.92 -6.40
CA SER A 76 20.30 -11.94 -7.45
C SER A 76 19.95 -10.57 -6.88
N VAL A 77 20.36 -9.51 -7.59
CA VAL A 77 19.93 -8.13 -7.30
C VAL A 77 18.39 -8.00 -7.31
N TYR A 78 17.67 -8.86 -8.05
CA TYR A 78 16.21 -8.90 -8.04
C TYR A 78 15.62 -9.22 -6.67
N SER A 79 16.33 -10.00 -5.85
CA SER A 79 15.91 -10.30 -4.47
C SER A 79 15.92 -9.05 -3.59
N ILE A 80 16.79 -8.07 -3.86
CA ILE A 80 16.80 -6.78 -3.17
C ILE A 80 15.55 -5.98 -3.57
N TYR A 81 15.20 -5.96 -4.86
CA TYR A 81 14.00 -5.27 -5.33
C TYR A 81 12.73 -5.91 -4.80
N ASP A 82 12.63 -7.24 -4.82
CA ASP A 82 11.51 -7.96 -4.20
C ASP A 82 11.42 -7.62 -2.70
N TRP A 83 12.55 -7.47 -1.99
CA TRP A 83 12.54 -7.15 -0.57
C TRP A 83 12.06 -5.72 -0.33
N THR A 84 12.61 -4.74 -1.06
CA THR A 84 12.18 -3.34 -0.92
C THR A 84 10.72 -3.14 -1.33
N GLY A 85 10.25 -3.86 -2.34
CA GLY A 85 8.88 -3.79 -2.83
C GLY A 85 7.87 -4.64 -2.05
N SER A 86 8.32 -5.40 -1.04
CA SER A 86 7.44 -6.05 -0.06
C SER A 86 7.24 -5.23 1.22
N LEU A 87 7.99 -4.13 1.38
CA LEU A 87 7.85 -3.21 2.51
C LEU A 87 6.49 -2.47 2.46
N PRO A 88 5.94 -2.06 3.61
CA PRO A 88 4.71 -1.31 3.67
C PRO A 88 4.88 0.12 3.14
N ASP A 89 3.98 0.57 2.26
CA ASP A 89 4.14 1.84 1.52
C ASP A 89 3.83 3.11 2.33
N SER A 90 3.26 3.02 3.53
CA SER A 90 2.71 4.20 4.20
C SER A 90 3.17 4.34 5.66
N PRO A 91 3.71 5.50 6.07
CA PRO A 91 3.57 5.97 7.43
C PRO A 91 2.13 6.47 7.60
N GLU A 92 1.46 5.98 8.64
CA GLU A 92 0.02 6.15 8.91
C GLU A 92 -0.46 7.62 8.89
N HIS A 93 0.46 8.58 9.05
CA HIS A 93 0.20 10.01 9.02
C HIS A 93 1.33 10.74 8.28
N PHE A 94 1.00 11.41 7.17
CA PHE A 94 1.84 12.46 6.56
C PHE A 94 1.10 13.79 6.63
#